data_AF-A0AAU8XVS3-F1
#
_entry.id   AF-A0AAU8XVS3-F1
#
_cell.length_a   1.000
_cell.length_b   1.000
_cell.length_c   1.000
_cell.angle_alpha   90.00
_cell.angle_beta   90.00
_cell.angle_gamma   90.00
#
_symmetry.space_group_name_H-M   'P 1'
#
loop_
_entity.id
_entity.type
_entity.pdbx_description
1 polymer ?
#
loop_
_entity_poly.entity_id
_entity_poly.type
_entity_poly.pdbx_seq_one_letter_code
_entity_poly.pdbx_strand_id
1 'polypeptide(L)'
;MSWQKIRYFIFSLIQRKQLIDFLKLPTTGLSKNSQAYYAAYNYNSYMKMSKVKLSQKRLEVKIRIPETLDGIPLLEKNWPNIIDKISRLNLRRYTLSSDKTSDQYYYIIEGTRK
;
A
#
# COMPACT_ATOMS: atom_id res chain seq x y z
N MET A 1 22.11 16.07 1.49
CA MET A 1 20.87 15.55 2.10
C MET A 1 21.17 15.22 3.56
N SER A 2 20.36 15.65 4.55
CA SER A 2 20.67 15.39 5.97
C SER A 2 20.46 13.91 6.33
N TRP A 3 21.20 13.41 7.33
CA TRP A 3 21.08 12.03 7.83
C TRP A 3 19.64 11.64 8.20
N GLN A 4 18.87 12.58 8.77
CA GLN A 4 17.46 12.37 9.08
C GLN A 4 16.63 12.14 7.80
N LYS A 5 16.85 12.92 6.74
CA LYS A 5 16.15 12.74 5.45
C LYS A 5 16.47 11.37 4.83
N ILE A 6 17.75 10.95 4.87
CA ILE A 6 18.18 9.63 4.40
C ILE A 6 17.50 8.51 5.18
N ARG A 7 17.49 8.59 6.51
CA ARG A 7 16.84 7.60 7.38
C ARG A 7 15.36 7.42 7.06
N TYR A 8 14.61 8.51 6.92
CA TYR A 8 13.18 8.43 6.60
C TYR A 8 12.90 7.94 5.18
N PHE A 9 13.78 8.25 4.22
CA PHE A 9 13.73 7.68 2.88
C PHE A 9 13.95 6.15 2.89
N ILE A 10 14.95 5.65 3.62
CA ILE A 10 15.17 4.20 3.76
C ILE A 10 13.96 3.53 4.43
N PHE A 11 13.42 4.13 5.49
CA PHE A 11 12.22 3.61 6.14
C PHE A 11 11.00 3.60 5.22
N SER A 12 10.83 4.61 4.36
CA SER A 12 9.71 4.61 3.41
C SER A 12 9.85 3.48 2.37
N LEU A 13 11.08 3.16 1.94
CA LEU A 13 11.33 2.01 1.05
C LEU A 13 11.02 0.67 1.72
N ILE A 14 11.45 0.49 2.98
CA ILE A 14 11.17 -0.73 3.76
C ILE A 14 9.65 -0.89 3.97
N GLN A 15 8.97 0.18 4.39
CA GLN A 15 7.52 0.16 4.59
C GLN A 15 6.78 -0.10 3.28
N ARG A 16 7.21 0.49 2.17
CA ARG A 16 6.65 0.22 0.84
C ARG A 16 6.74 -1.25 0.48
N LYS A 17 7.91 -1.89 0.66
CA LYS A 17 8.09 -3.32 0.40
C LYS A 17 7.13 -4.16 1.25
N GLN A 18 7.11 -3.93 2.57
CA GLN A 18 6.26 -4.69 3.50
C GLN A 18 4.76 -4.50 3.23
N LEU A 19 4.37 -3.31 2.77
CA LEU A 19 2.99 -3.01 2.38
C LEU A 19 2.63 -3.71 1.06
N ILE A 20 3.49 -3.65 0.05
CA ILE A 20 3.29 -4.36 -1.22
C ILE A 20 3.15 -5.86 -0.98
N ASP A 21 4.03 -6.44 -0.15
CA ASP A 21 3.97 -7.88 0.14
C ASP A 21 2.72 -8.26 0.92
N PHE A 22 2.19 -7.37 1.78
CA PHE A 22 0.90 -7.56 2.44
C PHE A 22 -0.30 -7.46 1.48
N LEU A 23 -0.23 -6.60 0.48
CA LEU A 23 -1.31 -6.38 -0.48
C LEU A 23 -1.40 -7.49 -1.53
N LYS A 24 -0.29 -8.17 -1.82
CA LYS A 24 -0.24 -9.16 -2.91
C LYS A 24 -1.19 -10.33 -2.67
N LEU A 25 -1.83 -10.77 -3.74
CA LEU A 25 -2.50 -12.05 -3.82
C LEU A 25 -1.49 -13.19 -3.95
N PRO A 26 -1.75 -14.35 -3.32
CA PRO A 26 -0.87 -15.51 -3.42
C PRO A 26 -0.88 -16.04 -4.86
N THR A 27 0.31 -16.25 -5.42
CA THR A 27 0.49 -16.91 -6.72
C THR A 27 1.10 -18.30 -6.60
N THR A 28 1.61 -18.66 -5.43
CA THR A 28 2.21 -19.97 -5.14
C THR A 28 1.12 -21.04 -5.17
N GLY A 29 1.37 -22.14 -5.87
CA GLY A 29 0.41 -23.25 -6.00
C GLY A 29 -0.65 -23.06 -7.10
N LEU A 30 -0.72 -21.89 -7.74
CA LEU A 30 -1.56 -21.68 -8.91
C LEU A 30 -0.85 -22.13 -10.19
N SER A 31 -1.57 -22.79 -11.09
CA SER A 31 -1.06 -23.11 -12.43
C SER A 31 -0.83 -21.83 -13.22
N LYS A 32 0.34 -21.70 -13.87
CA LYS A 32 0.73 -20.49 -14.65
C LYS A 32 -0.24 -20.15 -15.79
N ASN A 33 -1.01 -21.14 -16.26
CA ASN A 33 -1.98 -20.96 -17.33
C ASN A 33 -3.41 -20.78 -16.81
N SER A 34 -3.61 -20.76 -15.49
CA SER A 34 -4.93 -20.58 -14.89
C SER A 34 -5.36 -19.12 -14.89
N GLN A 35 -6.66 -18.88 -15.08
CA GLN A 35 -7.26 -17.54 -14.94
C GLN A 35 -6.97 -16.93 -13.56
N ALA A 36 -6.96 -17.75 -12.51
CA ALA A 36 -6.61 -17.31 -11.14
C ALA A 36 -5.17 -16.77 -11.05
N TYR A 37 -4.20 -17.43 -11.69
CA TYR A 37 -2.82 -16.96 -11.72
C TYR A 37 -2.70 -15.61 -12.44
N TYR A 38 -3.34 -15.47 -13.61
CA TYR A 38 -3.30 -14.21 -14.36
C TYR A 38 -3.99 -13.07 -13.61
N ALA A 39 -5.14 -13.32 -12.98
CA ALA A 39 -5.83 -12.33 -12.14
C ALA A 39 -4.96 -11.87 -10.96
N ALA A 40 -4.35 -12.81 -10.24
CA ALA A 40 -3.43 -12.50 -9.14
C ALA A 40 -2.17 -11.77 -9.62
N TYR A 41 -1.59 -12.17 -10.76
CA TYR A 41 -0.42 -11.53 -11.34
C TYR A 41 -0.71 -10.07 -11.75
N ASN A 42 -1.84 -9.84 -12.42
CA ASN A 42 -2.28 -8.51 -12.83
C ASN A 42 -2.55 -7.63 -11.60
N TYR A 43 -3.32 -8.11 -10.63
CA TYR A 43 -3.55 -7.39 -9.38
C TYR A 43 -2.21 -7.02 -8.69
N ASN A 44 -1.29 -7.98 -8.61
CA ASN A 44 0.02 -7.80 -8.00
C ASN A 44 0.91 -6.79 -8.75
N SER A 45 0.74 -6.63 -10.07
CA SER A 45 1.48 -5.63 -10.84
C SER A 45 1.04 -4.21 -10.47
N TYR A 46 -0.26 -3.97 -10.29
CA TYR A 46 -0.79 -2.70 -9.78
C TYR A 46 -0.29 -2.39 -8.38
N MET A 47 -0.35 -3.36 -7.46
CA MET A 47 0.07 -3.13 -6.07
C MET A 47 1.52 -2.66 -5.96
N LYS A 48 2.42 -3.12 -6.84
CA LYS A 48 3.83 -2.68 -6.90
C LYS A 48 3.99 -1.18 -7.19
N MET A 49 3.00 -0.55 -7.83
CA MET A 49 2.99 0.88 -8.15
C MET A 49 2.58 1.77 -6.96
N SER A 50 2.21 1.17 -5.83
CA SER A 50 1.92 1.88 -4.59
C SER A 50 3.16 2.60 -4.04
N LYS A 51 2.95 3.73 -3.36
CA LYS A 51 4.00 4.64 -2.90
C LYS A 51 3.86 4.88 -1.40
N VAL A 52 4.99 5.02 -0.72
CA VAL A 52 5.07 5.44 0.68
C VAL A 52 6.05 6.59 0.75
N LYS A 53 5.62 7.71 1.31
CA LYS A 53 6.47 8.83 1.70
C LYS A 53 6.39 8.97 3.21
N LEU A 54 7.55 9.09 3.83
CA LEU A 54 7.67 9.21 5.27
C LEU A 54 8.58 10.38 5.60
N SER A 55 8.20 11.13 6.62
CA SER A 55 9.00 12.18 7.24
C SER A 55 8.79 12.11 8.76
N GLN A 56 9.50 12.93 9.52
CA GLN A 56 9.35 12.95 10.98
C GLN A 56 7.95 13.35 11.46
N LYS A 57 7.23 14.16 10.68
CA LYS A 57 5.93 14.75 11.07
C LYS A 57 4.75 14.19 10.28
N ARG A 58 5.01 13.70 9.06
CA ARG A 58 3.98 13.27 8.10
C ARG A 58 4.29 11.92 7.49
N LEU A 59 3.23 11.15 7.25
CA LEU A 59 3.18 9.93 6.46
C LEU A 59 2.18 10.15 5.32
N GLU A 60 2.53 9.73 4.10
CA GLU A 60 1.61 9.66 2.96
C GLU A 60 1.80 8.31 2.31
N VAL A 61 0.72 7.54 2.22
CA VAL A 61 0.69 6.24 1.58
C VAL A 61 -0.32 6.30 0.45
N LYS A 62 0.14 6.06 -0.78
CA LYS A 62 -0.72 5.97 -1.96
C LYS A 62 -0.82 4.51 -2.39
N ILE A 63 -1.99 3.92 -2.28
CA ILE A 63 -2.29 2.55 -2.73
C ILE A 63 -2.85 2.62 -4.15
N ARG A 64 -2.20 1.96 -5.11
CA ARG A 64 -2.70 1.94 -6.50
C ARG A 64 -4.06 1.24 -6.56
N ILE A 65 -5.01 1.85 -7.26
CA ILE A 65 -6.30 1.23 -7.57
C ILE A 65 -6.08 0.26 -8.74
N PRO A 66 -6.37 -1.04 -8.58
CA PRO A 66 -6.28 -2.02 -9.66
C PRO A 66 -7.42 -1.81 -10.65
N GLU A 67 -7.13 -1.81 -11.94
CA GLU A 67 -8.13 -1.59 -13.01
C GLU A 67 -8.86 -2.88 -13.44
N THR A 68 -8.84 -3.90 -12.59
CA THR A 68 -9.53 -5.17 -12.82
C THR A 68 -10.90 -5.14 -12.13
N LEU A 69 -11.94 -5.67 -12.77
CA LEU A 69 -13.34 -5.67 -12.26
C LEU A 69 -13.46 -6.14 -10.80
N ASP A 70 -12.77 -7.22 -10.43
CA ASP A 70 -12.80 -7.76 -9.07
C ASP A 70 -11.76 -7.14 -8.12
N GLY A 71 -10.83 -6.35 -8.66
CA GLY A 71 -9.70 -5.79 -7.91
C GLY A 71 -10.11 -4.67 -6.98
N ILE A 72 -10.98 -3.78 -7.44
CA ILE A 72 -11.48 -2.66 -6.63
C ILE A 72 -12.28 -3.19 -5.43
N PRO A 73 -13.31 -4.05 -5.60
CA PRO A 73 -14.05 -4.61 -4.46
C PRO A 73 -13.16 -5.33 -3.45
N LEU A 74 -12.16 -6.09 -3.93
CA LEU A 74 -11.20 -6.78 -3.06
C LEU A 74 -10.38 -5.79 -2.22
N LEU A 75 -9.84 -4.75 -2.87
CA LEU A 75 -9.06 -3.71 -2.20
C LEU A 75 -9.90 -2.98 -1.16
N GLU A 76 -11.14 -2.63 -1.50
CA GLU A 76 -12.06 -1.92 -0.62
C GLU A 76 -12.49 -2.76 0.58
N LYS A 77 -12.79 -4.04 0.36
CA LYS A 77 -13.12 -4.99 1.43
C LYS A 77 -11.97 -5.13 2.42
N ASN A 78 -10.72 -5.10 1.95
CA ASN A 78 -9.53 -5.22 2.79
C ASN A 78 -9.04 -3.88 3.37
N TRP A 79 -9.72 -2.76 3.06
CA TRP A 79 -9.27 -1.41 3.42
C TRP A 79 -9.00 -1.18 4.91
N PRO A 80 -9.85 -1.65 5.85
CA PRO A 80 -9.58 -1.51 7.29
C PRO A 80 -8.27 -2.20 7.72
N ASN A 81 -7.97 -3.37 7.15
CA ASN A 81 -6.74 -4.12 7.46
C ASN A 81 -5.50 -3.42 6.87
N ILE A 82 -5.64 -2.74 5.73
CA ILE A 82 -4.57 -1.94 5.13
C ILE A 82 -4.23 -0.75 6.03
N ILE A 83 -5.24 -0.03 6.54
CA ILE A 83 -5.06 1.08 7.49
C ILE A 83 -4.36 0.58 8.76
N ASP A 84 -4.84 -0.52 9.35
CA ASP A 84 -4.22 -1.10 10.56
C ASP A 84 -2.78 -1.58 10.30
N LYS A 85 -2.50 -2.20 9.14
CA LYS A 85 -1.14 -2.56 8.74
C LYS A 85 -0.24 -1.34 8.70
N ILE A 86 -0.66 -0.25 8.05
CA ILE A 86 0.12 1.00 7.97
C ILE A 86 0.35 1.59 9.35
N SER A 87 -0.66 1.57 10.22
CA SER A 87 -0.56 2.02 11.61
C SER A 87 0.51 1.22 12.36
N ARG A 88 0.49 -0.11 12.27
CA ARG A 88 1.48 -1.00 12.91
C ARG A 88 2.89 -0.81 12.36
N LEU A 89 3.05 -0.64 11.05
CA LEU A 89 4.35 -0.35 10.41
C LEU A 89 5.01 0.93 10.94
N ASN A 90 4.20 1.84 11.48
CA ASN A 90 4.64 3.11 12.05
C ASN A 90 4.54 3.15 13.57
N LEU A 91 4.45 1.98 14.24
CA LEU A 91 4.32 1.87 15.70
C LEU A 91 3.17 2.72 16.27
N ARG A 92 2.10 2.90 15.48
CA ARG A 92 0.91 3.69 15.83
C ARG A 92 1.19 5.16 16.19
N ARG A 93 2.32 5.71 15.73
CA ARG A 93 2.81 7.08 16.02
C ARG A 93 2.11 8.19 15.23
N TYR A 94 1.31 7.82 14.23
CA TYR A 94 0.54 8.77 13.41
C TYR A 94 -0.95 8.58 13.67
N THR A 95 -1.68 9.68 13.70
CA THR A 95 -3.14 9.69 13.49
C THR A 95 -3.37 9.61 11.99
N LEU A 96 -4.09 8.57 11.55
CA LEU A 96 -4.30 8.29 10.13
C LEU A 96 -5.67 8.80 9.67
N SER A 97 -5.71 9.37 8.48
CA SER A 97 -6.92 9.68 7.71
C SER A 97 -6.84 8.97 6.36
N SER A 98 -7.98 8.56 5.81
CA SER A 98 -8.04 7.95 4.48
C SER A 98 -8.93 8.74 3.55
N ASP A 99 -8.46 8.95 2.32
CA ASP A 99 -9.19 9.59 1.24
C ASP A 99 -9.16 8.68 0.01
N LYS A 100 -10.35 8.34 -0.49
CA LYS A 100 -10.54 7.50 -1.69
C LYS A 100 -11.00 8.30 -2.91
N THR A 101 -11.18 9.61 -2.77
CA THR A 101 -11.90 10.45 -3.74
C THR A 101 -11.00 11.43 -4.50
N SER A 102 -9.84 11.77 -3.95
CA SER A 102 -8.97 12.81 -4.51
C SER A 102 -8.13 12.39 -5.73
N ASP A 103 -7.93 11.11 -5.97
CA ASP A 103 -7.03 10.61 -7.02
C ASP A 103 -7.66 9.40 -7.73
N GLN A 104 -7.89 9.53 -9.04
CA GLN A 104 -8.52 8.48 -9.87
C GLN A 104 -7.70 7.18 -9.93
N TYR A 105 -6.41 7.24 -9.58
CA TYR A 105 -5.50 6.12 -9.65
C TYR A 105 -5.08 5.58 -8.29
N TYR A 106 -5.33 6.32 -7.21
CA TYR A 106 -4.80 5.99 -5.89
C TYR A 106 -5.83 6.24 -4.78
N TYR A 107 -5.90 5.30 -3.84
CA TYR A 107 -6.42 5.61 -2.52
C TYR A 107 -5.28 6.12 -1.65
N ILE A 108 -5.53 7.19 -0.91
CA ILE A 108 -4.54 7.91 -0.14
C ILE A 108 -4.82 7.71 1.35
N ILE A 109 -3.77 7.38 2.09
CA ILE A 109 -3.78 7.40 3.55
C ILE A 109 -2.73 8.41 3.99
N GLU A 110 -3.18 9.44 4.69
CA GLU A 110 -2.33 10.45 5.28
C GLU A 110 -2.18 10.20 6.77
N GLY A 111 -1.03 10.57 7.32
CA GLY A 111 -0.75 10.45 8.73
C GLY A 111 -0.07 11.69 9.27
N THR A 112 -0.61 12.25 10.35
CA THR A 112 0.04 13.32 11.11
C THR A 112 0.54 12.77 12.43
N ARG A 113 1.77 13.12 12.82
CA ARG A 113 2.37 12.63 14.07
C ARG A 113 1.55 13.08 15.28
N LYS A 114 1.31 12.14 16.20
CA LYS A 114 0.71 12.39 17.52
C LYS A 114 1.67 13.12 18.45
#